data_AF-A0A920TLD4-F1
#
_entry.id   AF-A0A920TLD4-F1
#
_cell.length_a   1.000
_cell.length_b   1.000
_cell.length_c   1.000
_cell.angle_alpha   90.00
_cell.angle_beta   90.00
_cell.angle_gamma   90.00
#
_symmetry.space_group_name_H-M   'P 1'
#
loop_
_entity.id
_entity.type
_entity.pdbx_description
1 polymer ?
#
loop_
_entity_poly.entity_id
_entity_poly.type
_entity_poly.pdbx_seq_one_letter_code
_entity_poly.pdbx_strand_id
1 'polypeptide(L)'
;MSRWFRHLIRNSFFQVGAGLLIVMVLGGFIVIYLETGPITEKETPFWWAIVTMTTVGYGDFYPTTLEGRFFAVIIMFAGISLVSLLTATISSIYVAKRIREDKGLEKVDIRDHIILCGWNKNAESIIDSLRNLTDQKTLELVLINEIHEDIVNHLKNKYKDVDLHFVAGDFTSEEILNKASIVNAKTVIIIPNLDEKT
;
A
#
# COMPACT_ATOMS: atom_id res chain seq x y z
N MET A 1 22.81 -16.87 -9.24
CA MET A 1 21.65 -16.41 -8.45
C MET A 1 21.18 -15.07 -9.02
N SER A 2 20.01 -15.05 -9.68
CA SER A 2 19.54 -13.95 -10.55
C SER A 2 19.34 -12.63 -9.79
N ARG A 3 19.54 -11.48 -10.46
CA ARG A 3 19.38 -10.13 -9.87
C ARG A 3 17.98 -9.89 -9.29
N TRP A 4 16.97 -10.57 -9.85
CA TRP A 4 15.59 -10.58 -9.35
C TRP A 4 15.47 -11.16 -7.93
N PHE A 5 16.17 -12.25 -7.63
CA PHE A 5 16.17 -12.89 -6.31
C PHE A 5 16.75 -11.97 -5.23
N ARG A 6 17.77 -11.17 -5.57
CA ARG A 6 18.35 -10.16 -4.67
C ARG A 6 17.41 -8.97 -4.42
N HIS A 7 16.55 -8.60 -5.37
CA HIS A 7 15.52 -7.59 -5.13
C HIS A 7 14.39 -8.12 -4.26
N LEU A 8 13.96 -9.36 -4.49
CA LEU A 8 12.94 -10.01 -3.67
C LEU A 8 13.39 -10.09 -2.20
N ILE A 9 14.64 -10.46 -1.96
CA ILE A 9 15.23 -10.55 -0.61
C ILE A 9 15.50 -9.18 0.03
N ARG A 10 15.49 -8.07 -0.71
CA ARG A 10 15.79 -6.73 -0.15
C ARG A 10 14.56 -5.98 0.34
N ASN A 11 13.37 -6.46 0.03
CA ASN A 11 12.11 -5.83 0.46
C ASN A 11 11.73 -6.31 1.86
N SER A 12 11.54 -5.37 2.79
CA SER A 12 11.22 -5.67 4.20
C SER A 12 10.01 -6.59 4.36
N PHE A 13 9.00 -6.45 3.49
CA PHE A 13 7.81 -7.32 3.48
C PHE A 13 8.17 -8.80 3.24
N PHE A 14 8.95 -9.08 2.19
CA PHE A 14 9.35 -10.45 1.87
C PHE A 14 10.33 -11.02 2.89
N GLN A 15 11.18 -10.19 3.48
CA GLN A 15 12.09 -10.60 4.56
C GLN A 15 11.32 -11.03 5.81
N VAL A 16 10.36 -10.22 6.27
CA VAL A 16 9.56 -10.54 7.46
C VAL A 16 8.67 -11.77 7.21
N GLY A 17 8.05 -11.84 6.03
CA GLY A 17 7.23 -13.00 5.63
C GLY A 17 8.05 -14.30 5.57
N ALA A 18 9.25 -14.26 4.97
CA ALA A 18 10.17 -15.40 4.96
C ALA A 18 10.65 -15.77 6.37
N GLY A 19 10.96 -14.79 7.21
CA GLY A 19 11.33 -15.00 8.61
C GLY A 19 10.23 -15.71 9.40
N LEU A 20 8.96 -15.30 9.23
CA LEU A 20 7.81 -15.95 9.85
C LEU A 20 7.70 -17.43 9.44
N LEU A 21 7.79 -17.72 8.14
CA LEU A 21 7.74 -19.09 7.62
C LEU A 21 8.90 -19.94 8.12
N ILE A 22 10.12 -19.39 8.15
CA ILE A 22 11.31 -20.08 8.67
C ILE A 22 11.10 -20.44 10.15
N VAL A 23 10.60 -19.52 10.97
CA VAL A 23 10.36 -19.78 12.40
C VAL A 23 9.25 -20.81 12.60
N MET A 24 8.18 -20.81 11.79
CA MET A 24 7.14 -21.85 11.84
C MET A 24 7.71 -23.24 11.53
N VAL A 25 8.51 -23.36 10.47
CA VAL A 25 9.13 -24.62 10.06
C VAL A 25 10.13 -25.10 11.12
N LEU A 26 11.02 -24.22 11.58
CA LEU A 26 11.96 -24.56 12.65
C LEU A 26 11.24 -24.92 13.94
N GLY A 27 10.13 -24.24 14.26
CA GLY A 27 9.28 -24.53 15.40
C GLY A 27 8.73 -25.96 15.37
N GLY A 28 8.21 -26.38 14.21
CA GLY A 28 7.77 -27.76 14.01
C GLY A 28 8.89 -28.77 14.23
N PHE A 29 10.07 -28.56 13.62
CA PHE A 29 11.22 -29.44 13.80
C PHE A 29 11.72 -29.52 15.25
N ILE A 30 11.75 -28.39 15.97
CA ILE A 30 12.19 -28.35 17.37
C ILE A 30 11.18 -29.09 18.26
N VAL A 31 9.88 -28.95 18.02
CA VAL A 31 8.85 -29.70 18.77
C VAL A 31 8.95 -31.21 18.54
N ILE A 32 9.28 -31.66 17.33
CA ILE A 32 9.55 -33.10 17.08
C ILE A 32 10.66 -33.63 18.00
N TYR A 33 11.68 -32.81 18.29
CA TYR A 33 12.79 -33.20 19.14
C TYR A 33 12.47 -33.12 20.65
N LEU A 34 11.67 -32.13 21.06
CA LEU A 34 11.38 -31.87 22.48
C LEU A 34 10.16 -32.63 23.02
N GLU A 35 9.23 -33.02 22.16
CA GLU A 35 7.99 -33.70 22.55
C GLU A 35 7.97 -35.17 22.11
N THR A 36 7.02 -35.92 22.66
CA THR A 36 6.70 -37.29 22.23
C THR A 36 5.19 -37.45 22.13
N GLY A 37 4.72 -38.33 21.25
CA GLY A 37 3.29 -38.63 21.09
C GLY A 37 2.64 -37.93 19.89
N PRO A 38 1.31 -37.74 19.88
CA PRO A 38 0.56 -37.36 18.68
C PRO A 38 1.01 -36.05 18.01
N ILE A 39 1.52 -35.08 18.81
CA ILE A 39 2.04 -33.80 18.30
C ILE A 39 3.26 -33.98 17.37
N THR A 40 4.00 -35.08 17.50
CA THR A 40 5.21 -35.37 16.72
C THR A 40 4.95 -36.13 15.41
N GLU A 41 3.71 -36.58 15.19
CA GLU A 41 3.38 -37.45 14.07
C GLU A 41 3.11 -36.65 12.79
N LYS A 42 3.68 -37.11 11.67
CA LYS A 42 3.43 -36.56 10.32
C LYS A 42 3.66 -35.04 10.28
N GLU A 43 2.67 -34.27 9.81
CA GLU A 43 2.72 -32.83 9.63
C GLU A 43 2.17 -32.04 10.83
N THR A 44 1.71 -32.74 11.87
CA THR A 44 1.12 -32.17 13.08
C THR A 44 2.03 -31.14 13.80
N PRO A 45 3.37 -31.32 13.89
CA PRO A 45 4.23 -30.33 14.51
C PRO A 45 4.20 -28.97 13.80
N PHE A 46 4.17 -28.99 12.47
CA PHE A 46 4.12 -27.79 11.64
C PHE A 46 2.73 -27.15 11.71
N TRP A 47 1.67 -27.96 11.70
CA TRP A 47 0.30 -27.51 11.94
C TRP A 47 0.18 -26.78 13.29
N TRP A 48 0.69 -27.38 14.36
CA TRP A 48 0.71 -26.76 15.69
C TRP A 48 1.46 -25.43 15.69
N ALA A 49 2.65 -25.38 15.06
CA ALA A 49 3.44 -24.16 14.98
C ALA A 49 2.69 -23.05 14.24
N ILE A 50 2.03 -23.37 13.12
CA ILE A 50 1.20 -22.42 12.37
C ILE A 50 0.06 -21.92 13.25
N VAL A 51 -0.78 -22.81 13.78
CA VAL A 51 -1.96 -22.48 14.59
C VAL A 51 -1.61 -21.65 15.82
N THR A 52 -0.47 -21.96 16.46
CA THR A 52 0.02 -21.24 17.63
C THR A 52 0.54 -19.85 17.26
N MET A 53 1.41 -19.75 16.24
CA MET A 53 2.01 -18.48 15.83
C MET A 53 1.00 -17.52 15.17
N THR A 54 -0.04 -18.05 14.51
CA THR A 54 -1.17 -17.25 14.00
C THR A 54 -2.20 -16.95 15.08
N THR A 55 -1.96 -17.33 16.34
CA THR A 55 -2.85 -17.07 17.49
C THR A 55 -4.25 -17.69 17.38
N VAL A 56 -4.42 -18.70 16.52
CA VAL A 56 -5.72 -19.40 16.35
C VAL A 56 -5.98 -20.35 17.52
N GLY A 57 -4.98 -21.15 17.88
CA GLY A 57 -4.99 -21.96 19.11
C GLY A 57 -6.15 -22.96 19.22
N TYR A 58 -6.34 -23.85 18.24
CA TYR A 58 -7.42 -24.87 18.29
C TYR A 58 -7.36 -25.79 19.53
N GLY A 59 -6.17 -26.01 20.11
CA GLY A 59 -5.99 -26.84 21.30
C GLY A 59 -6.08 -28.35 21.03
N ASP A 60 -6.08 -28.74 19.76
CA ASP A 60 -6.03 -30.13 19.27
C ASP A 60 -4.68 -30.79 19.57
N PHE A 61 -3.59 -30.04 19.48
CA PHE A 61 -2.24 -30.46 19.85
C PHE A 61 -1.56 -29.40 20.71
N TYR A 62 -0.77 -29.84 21.68
CA TYR A 62 -0.01 -28.94 22.56
C TYR A 62 1.18 -29.66 23.21
N PRO A 63 2.29 -28.95 23.48
CA PRO A 63 3.42 -29.50 24.21
C PRO A 63 3.06 -29.92 25.65
N THR A 64 3.46 -31.13 26.02
CA THR A 64 3.17 -31.74 27.31
C THR A 64 4.41 -31.88 28.19
N THR A 65 5.60 -31.96 27.59
CA THR A 65 6.87 -32.00 28.31
C THR A 65 7.23 -30.64 28.89
N LEU A 66 8.09 -30.63 29.91
CA LEU A 66 8.57 -29.38 30.51
C LEU A 66 9.35 -28.53 29.50
N GLU A 67 10.24 -29.16 28.74
CA GLU A 67 11.09 -28.48 27.74
C GLU A 67 10.26 -27.95 26.57
N GLY A 68 9.33 -28.75 26.04
CA GLY A 68 8.43 -28.32 24.97
C GLY A 68 7.49 -27.20 25.39
N ARG A 69 7.01 -27.18 26.65
CA ARG A 69 6.23 -26.05 27.19
C ARG A 69 7.05 -24.78 27.30
N PHE A 70 8.30 -24.86 27.75
CA PHE A 70 9.18 -23.71 27.78
C PHE A 70 9.45 -23.15 26.38
N PHE A 71 9.70 -24.05 25.41
CA PHE A 71 9.83 -23.67 24.00
C PHE A 71 8.55 -23.04 23.43
N ALA A 72 7.37 -23.58 23.79
CA ALA A 72 6.08 -23.04 23.36
C ALA A 72 5.89 -21.58 23.79
N VAL A 73 6.29 -21.22 25.00
CA VAL A 73 6.24 -19.83 25.46
C VAL A 73 7.09 -18.93 24.55
N ILE A 74 8.31 -19.36 24.23
CA ILE A 74 9.21 -18.60 23.34
C ILE A 74 8.58 -18.43 21.94
N ILE A 75 8.04 -19.50 21.36
CA ILE A 75 7.46 -19.45 20.02
C ILE A 75 6.18 -18.61 19.98
N MET A 76 5.38 -18.59 21.05
CA MET A 76 4.21 -17.71 21.15
C MET A 76 4.62 -16.24 21.12
N PHE A 77 5.63 -15.83 21.89
CA PHE A 77 6.17 -14.46 21.85
C PHE A 77 6.79 -14.13 20.49
N ALA A 78 7.52 -15.07 19.88
CA ALA A 78 8.07 -14.89 18.54
C ALA A 78 6.96 -14.72 17.48
N GLY A 79 5.90 -15.53 17.55
CA GLY A 79 4.74 -15.49 16.66
C GLY A 79 4.07 -14.13 16.66
N ILE A 80 3.65 -13.64 17.84
CA ILE A 80 3.00 -12.33 17.93
C ILE A 80 3.92 -11.18 17.49
N SER A 81 5.22 -11.26 17.78
CA SER A 81 6.19 -10.25 17.36
C SER A 81 6.35 -10.19 15.85
N LEU A 82 6.49 -11.35 15.19
CA LEU A 82 6.65 -11.43 13.74
C LEU A 82 5.38 -11.05 12.98
N VAL A 83 4.21 -11.48 13.45
CA VAL A 83 2.92 -11.07 12.87
C VAL A 83 2.70 -9.56 13.03
N SER A 84 3.07 -8.99 14.18
CA SER A 84 3.01 -7.54 14.41
C SER A 84 3.94 -6.77 13.46
N LEU A 85 5.17 -7.25 13.26
CA LEU A 85 6.12 -6.66 12.31
C LEU A 85 5.63 -6.75 10.86
N LEU A 86 5.01 -7.87 10.48
CA LEU A 86 4.43 -8.04 9.15
C LEU A 86 3.32 -7.00 8.93
N THR A 87 2.43 -6.86 9.92
CA THR A 87 1.32 -5.89 9.89
C THR A 87 1.84 -4.45 9.82
N ALA A 88 2.84 -4.10 10.63
CA ALA A 88 3.47 -2.78 10.63
C ALA A 88 4.15 -2.46 9.28
N THR A 89 4.82 -3.45 8.69
CA THR A 89 5.47 -3.29 7.38
C THR A 89 4.46 -3.03 6.28
N ILE A 90 3.37 -3.81 6.25
CA ILE A 90 2.27 -3.60 5.30
C ILE A 90 1.68 -2.21 5.48
N SER A 91 1.34 -1.82 6.71
CA SER A 91 0.81 -0.49 7.03
C SER A 91 1.74 0.63 6.56
N SER A 92 3.05 0.51 6.82
CA SER A 92 4.05 1.49 6.38
C SER A 92 4.10 1.63 4.86
N ILE A 93 3.98 0.53 4.11
CA ILE A 93 3.92 0.56 2.64
C ILE A 93 2.66 1.31 2.17
N TYR A 94 1.50 1.02 2.77
CA TYR A 94 0.25 1.71 2.42
C TYR A 94 0.30 3.21 2.76
N VAL A 95 0.82 3.57 3.93
CA VAL A 95 0.97 4.98 4.34
C VAL A 95 1.95 5.70 3.40
N ALA A 96 3.11 5.10 3.10
CA ALA A 96 4.08 5.68 2.18
C ALA A 96 3.50 5.85 0.78
N LYS A 97 2.74 4.86 0.29
CA LYS A 97 2.02 4.96 -0.99
C LYS A 97 1.02 6.10 -0.96
N ARG A 98 0.18 6.18 0.08
CA ARG A 98 -0.83 7.23 0.23
C ARG A 98 -0.22 8.64 0.26
N ILE A 99 0.91 8.82 0.96
CA ILE A 99 1.64 10.09 0.97
C ILE A 99 2.15 10.44 -0.44
N ARG A 100 2.61 9.45 -1.22
CA ARG A 100 3.04 9.68 -2.61
C ARG A 100 1.86 10.00 -3.53
N GLU A 101 0.70 9.37 -3.34
CA GLU A 101 -0.55 9.67 -4.05
C GLU A 101 -1.01 11.11 -3.76
N ASP A 102 -1.02 11.53 -2.50
CA ASP A 102 -1.42 12.88 -2.11
C ASP A 102 -0.44 13.95 -2.63
N LYS A 103 0.85 13.60 -2.76
CA LYS A 103 1.86 14.43 -3.45
C LYS A 103 1.81 14.36 -4.97
N GLY A 104 0.87 13.62 -5.57
CA GLY A 104 0.75 13.46 -7.02
C GLY A 104 1.95 12.80 -7.70
N LEU A 105 2.70 11.98 -6.96
CA LEU A 105 3.88 11.27 -7.45
C LEU A 105 3.55 9.86 -7.97
N GLU A 106 2.31 9.42 -7.82
CA GLU A 106 1.82 8.16 -8.36
C GLU A 106 1.18 8.36 -9.73
N LYS A 107 1.29 7.33 -10.56
CA LYS A 107 0.61 7.29 -11.85
C LYS A 107 -0.90 7.15 -11.62
N VAL A 108 -1.67 7.98 -12.32
CA VAL A 108 -3.13 7.86 -12.42
C VAL A 108 -3.44 6.88 -13.53
N ASP A 109 -4.29 5.88 -13.28
CA ASP A 109 -4.73 4.88 -14.26
C ASP A 109 -6.25 4.88 -14.39
N ILE A 110 -6.78 5.94 -15.00
CA ILE A 110 -8.20 6.13 -15.28
C ILE A 110 -8.42 6.42 -16.77
N ARG A 111 -9.67 6.37 -17.22
CA ARG A 111 -10.06 6.55 -18.63
C ARG A 111 -11.24 7.50 -18.73
N ASP A 112 -11.40 8.13 -19.90
CA ASP A 112 -12.49 9.06 -20.19
C ASP A 112 -12.54 10.29 -19.25
N HIS A 113 -11.42 10.59 -18.60
CA HIS A 113 -11.27 11.71 -17.67
C HIS A 113 -10.89 13.02 -18.37
N ILE A 114 -11.05 14.12 -17.64
CA ILE A 114 -10.58 15.44 -18.06
C ILE A 114 -9.23 15.72 -17.40
N ILE A 115 -8.26 16.22 -18.16
CA ILE A 115 -6.99 16.70 -17.63
C ILE A 115 -7.01 18.23 -17.59
N LEU A 116 -6.65 18.81 -16.45
CA LEU A 116 -6.43 20.24 -16.27
C LEU A 116 -4.93 20.50 -16.06
N CYS A 117 -4.29 21.10 -17.07
CA CYS A 117 -2.88 21.46 -17.03
C CYS A 117 -2.73 22.90 -16.51
N GLY A 118 -2.03 23.08 -15.40
CA GLY A 118 -1.81 24.38 -14.78
C GLY A 118 -2.92 24.80 -13.84
N TRP A 119 -2.67 25.88 -13.09
CA TRP A 119 -3.62 26.44 -12.12
C TRP A 119 -3.46 27.95 -12.02
N ASN A 120 -4.58 28.66 -12.04
CA ASN A 120 -4.62 30.09 -11.74
C ASN A 120 -5.97 30.45 -11.09
N LYS A 121 -6.18 31.73 -10.80
CA LYS A 121 -7.42 32.24 -10.18
C LYS A 121 -8.72 31.89 -10.95
N ASN A 122 -8.64 31.57 -12.24
CA ASN A 122 -9.80 31.21 -13.06
C ASN A 122 -10.06 29.70 -13.06
N ALA A 123 -9.12 28.87 -12.58
CA ALA A 123 -9.23 27.42 -12.63
C ALA A 123 -10.42 26.90 -11.81
N GLU A 124 -10.71 27.51 -10.66
CA GLU A 124 -11.88 27.17 -9.85
C GLU A 124 -13.20 27.36 -10.62
N SER A 125 -13.35 28.47 -11.33
CA SER A 125 -14.55 28.73 -12.15
C SER A 125 -14.71 27.72 -13.30
N ILE A 126 -13.61 27.20 -13.83
CA ILE A 126 -13.63 26.13 -14.84
C ILE A 126 -14.13 24.83 -14.21
N ILE A 127 -13.63 24.46 -13.03
CA ILE A 127 -14.09 23.27 -12.31
C ILE A 127 -15.58 23.38 -11.97
N ASP A 128 -16.02 24.53 -11.46
CA ASP A 128 -17.44 24.77 -11.15
C ASP A 128 -18.33 24.66 -12.40
N SER A 129 -17.86 25.17 -13.54
CA SER A 129 -18.58 25.07 -14.81
C SER A 129 -18.66 23.62 -15.31
N LEU A 130 -17.55 22.89 -15.27
CA LEU A 130 -17.51 21.47 -15.66
C LEU A 130 -18.41 20.61 -14.77
N ARG A 131 -18.40 20.88 -13.47
CA ARG A 131 -19.28 20.22 -12.49
C ARG A 131 -20.74 20.41 -12.85
N ASN A 132 -21.16 21.63 -13.13
CA ASN A 132 -22.55 21.94 -13.51
C ASN A 132 -22.96 21.29 -14.84
N LEU A 133 -22.02 21.06 -15.76
CA LEU A 133 -22.28 20.38 -17.04
C LEU A 133 -22.39 18.86 -16.92
N THR A 134 -21.93 18.28 -15.82
CA THR A 134 -21.78 16.81 -15.70
C THR A 134 -23.08 16.13 -15.18
N ASP A 135 -24.15 16.90 -14.94
CA ASP A 135 -25.56 16.46 -14.81
C ASP A 135 -25.75 15.06 -14.18
N GLN A 136 -25.30 14.91 -12.92
CA GLN A 136 -25.33 13.72 -12.05
C GLN A 136 -24.25 12.64 -12.27
N LYS A 137 -23.34 12.77 -13.24
CA LYS A 137 -22.13 11.93 -13.27
C LYS A 137 -21.03 12.50 -12.37
N THR A 138 -20.22 11.63 -11.79
CA THR A 138 -19.00 12.02 -11.08
C THR A 138 -18.01 12.57 -12.10
N LEU A 139 -17.59 13.82 -11.92
CA LEU A 139 -16.56 14.41 -12.75
C LEU A 139 -15.20 13.81 -12.35
N GLU A 140 -14.59 13.06 -13.26
CA GLU A 140 -13.22 12.55 -13.09
C GLU A 140 -12.23 13.57 -13.66
N LEU A 141 -11.45 14.21 -12.78
CA LEU A 141 -10.57 15.32 -13.12
C LEU A 141 -9.15 15.02 -12.65
N VAL A 142 -8.17 15.12 -13.54
CA VAL A 142 -6.74 15.03 -13.21
C VAL A 142 -6.12 16.41 -13.32
N LEU A 143 -5.69 16.97 -12.21
CA LEU A 143 -4.95 18.23 -12.16
C LEU A 143 -3.44 17.96 -12.28
N ILE A 144 -2.78 18.56 -13.27
CA ILE A 144 -1.33 18.55 -13.41
C ILE A 144 -0.78 19.92 -13.07
N ASN A 145 0.00 20.02 -11.99
CA ASN A 145 0.73 21.25 -11.70
C ASN A 145 1.92 21.03 -10.76
N GLU A 146 2.79 22.03 -10.63
CA GLU A 146 3.93 22.04 -9.72
C GLU A 146 3.60 22.57 -8.30
N ILE A 147 2.32 22.69 -7.96
CA ILE A 147 1.87 23.33 -6.71
C ILE A 147 2.17 22.47 -5.47
N HIS A 148 2.33 23.13 -4.33
CA HIS A 148 2.37 22.54 -3.00
C HIS A 148 1.11 21.72 -2.63
N GLU A 149 1.35 20.64 -1.89
CA GLU A 149 0.36 19.67 -1.38
C GLU A 149 -0.85 20.32 -0.66
N ASP A 150 -0.62 21.44 0.03
CA ASP A 150 -1.66 22.14 0.80
C ASP A 150 -2.81 22.65 -0.06
N ILE A 151 -2.51 23.18 -1.25
CA ILE A 151 -3.52 23.70 -2.18
C ILE A 151 -4.33 22.55 -2.78
N VAL A 152 -3.67 21.44 -3.12
CA VAL A 152 -4.32 20.24 -3.63
C VAL A 152 -5.30 19.67 -2.60
N ASN A 153 -4.88 19.58 -1.34
CA ASN A 153 -5.75 19.10 -0.26
C ASN A 153 -6.93 20.04 -0.01
N HIS A 154 -6.73 21.36 -0.11
CA HIS A 154 -7.82 22.33 -0.06
C HIS A 154 -8.82 22.10 -1.22
N LEU A 155 -8.34 21.87 -2.44
CA LEU A 155 -9.19 21.60 -3.60
C LEU A 155 -9.96 20.29 -3.48
N LYS A 156 -9.30 19.19 -3.08
CA LYS A 156 -9.97 17.91 -2.80
C LYS A 156 -11.08 18.06 -1.75
N ASN A 157 -10.83 18.86 -0.70
CA ASN A 157 -11.82 19.10 0.35
C ASN A 157 -12.97 20.04 -0.08
N LYS A 158 -12.70 20.99 -0.98
CA LYS A 158 -13.70 21.91 -1.54
C LYS A 158 -14.61 21.19 -2.54
N TYR A 159 -14.05 20.31 -3.36
CA TYR A 159 -14.73 19.59 -4.43
C TYR A 159 -14.91 18.10 -4.11
N LYS A 160 -15.61 17.76 -3.01
CA LYS A 160 -15.77 16.36 -2.55
C LYS A 160 -16.57 15.46 -3.49
N ASP A 161 -17.34 16.05 -4.38
CA ASP A 161 -18.18 15.38 -5.38
C ASP A 161 -17.50 15.28 -6.76
N VAL A 162 -16.27 15.78 -6.87
CA VAL A 162 -15.37 15.59 -8.01
C VAL A 162 -14.33 14.56 -7.60
N ASP A 163 -14.11 13.53 -8.42
CA ASP A 163 -13.00 12.61 -8.21
C ASP A 163 -11.72 13.28 -8.74
N LEU A 164 -11.14 14.12 -7.87
CA LEU A 164 -9.97 14.94 -8.18
C LEU A 164 -8.69 14.16 -7.90
N HIS A 165 -8.03 13.75 -8.98
CA HIS A 165 -6.68 13.20 -8.99
C HIS A 165 -5.67 14.33 -9.21
N PHE A 166 -4.48 14.19 -8.63
CA PHE A 166 -3.40 15.16 -8.77
C PHE A 166 -2.13 14.48 -9.25
N VAL A 167 -1.44 15.11 -10.20
CA VAL A 167 -0.12 14.71 -10.66
C VAL A 167 0.82 15.91 -10.53
N ALA A 168 1.86 15.75 -9.72
CA ALA A 168 2.83 16.81 -9.50
C ALA A 168 3.86 16.84 -10.63
N GLY A 169 4.02 18.00 -11.26
CA GLY A 169 5.08 18.26 -12.22
C GLY A 169 4.68 19.22 -13.33
N ASP A 170 5.65 19.49 -14.20
CA ASP A 170 5.47 20.31 -15.40
C ASP A 170 4.62 19.56 -16.43
N PHE A 171 3.48 20.14 -16.80
CA PHE A 171 2.58 19.61 -17.83
C PHE A 171 3.16 19.70 -19.25
N THR A 172 4.32 20.32 -19.46
CA THR A 172 5.06 20.25 -20.73
C THR A 172 5.89 18.96 -20.86
N SER A 173 6.12 18.25 -19.75
CA SER A 173 6.90 17.01 -19.75
C SER A 173 6.04 15.80 -20.15
N GLU A 174 6.50 15.08 -21.17
CA GLU A 174 5.85 13.84 -21.64
C GLU A 174 5.75 12.79 -20.53
N GLU A 175 6.74 12.71 -19.63
CA GLU A 175 6.70 11.79 -18.49
C GLU A 175 5.51 12.09 -17.57
N ILE A 176 5.28 13.37 -17.28
CA ILE A 176 4.19 13.83 -16.40
C ILE A 176 2.83 13.62 -17.07
N LEU A 177 2.71 13.94 -18.36
CA LEU A 177 1.50 13.69 -19.13
C LEU A 177 1.15 12.19 -19.19
N ASN A 178 2.15 11.32 -19.33
CA ASN A 178 1.97 9.87 -19.27
C ASN A 178 1.59 9.38 -17.87
N LYS A 179 2.10 10.01 -16.80
CA LYS A 179 1.66 9.74 -15.42
C LYS A 179 0.19 10.13 -15.20
N ALA A 180 -0.30 11.15 -15.89
CA ALA A 180 -1.70 11.59 -15.88
C ALA A 180 -2.61 10.80 -16.83
N SER A 181 -2.11 9.74 -17.47
CA SER A 181 -2.84 8.94 -18.46
C SER A 181 -3.44 9.76 -19.61
N ILE A 182 -2.67 10.70 -20.17
CA ILE A 182 -3.11 11.55 -21.29
C ILE A 182 -3.68 10.77 -22.48
N VAL A 183 -3.15 9.58 -22.78
CA VAL A 183 -3.59 8.74 -23.90
C VAL A 183 -5.06 8.30 -23.74
N ASN A 184 -5.53 8.16 -22.51
CA ASN A 184 -6.89 7.74 -22.19
C ASN A 184 -7.82 8.92 -21.83
N ALA A 185 -7.32 10.15 -21.89
CA ALA A 185 -8.09 11.33 -21.52
C ALA A 185 -9.09 11.70 -22.62
N LYS A 186 -10.29 12.10 -22.23
CA LYS A 186 -11.33 12.57 -23.14
C LYS A 186 -11.10 14.00 -23.58
N THR A 187 -10.66 14.84 -22.64
CA THR A 187 -10.46 16.27 -22.84
C THR A 187 -9.23 16.73 -22.08
N VAL A 188 -8.41 17.58 -22.69
CA VAL A 188 -7.28 18.25 -22.03
C VAL A 188 -7.53 19.76 -22.08
N ILE A 189 -7.50 20.41 -20.93
CA ILE A 189 -7.67 21.85 -20.76
C ILE A 189 -6.33 22.41 -20.28
N ILE A 190 -5.76 23.36 -21.00
CA ILE A 190 -4.49 24.00 -20.63
C ILE A 190 -4.79 25.41 -20.15
N ILE A 191 -4.37 25.69 -18.92
CA ILE A 191 -4.48 27.00 -18.29
C ILE A 191 -3.07 27.59 -18.17
N PRO A 192 -2.84 28.83 -18.59
CA PRO A 192 -1.57 29.50 -18.34
C PRO A 192 -1.37 29.69 -16.83
N ASN A 193 -0.24 29.18 -16.31
CA ASN A 193 0.25 29.56 -14.99
C ASN A 193 0.58 31.05 -15.06
N LEU A 194 -0.22 31.87 -14.40
CA LEU A 194 0.10 33.28 -14.22
C LEU A 194 1.20 33.30 -13.16
N ASP A 195 2.44 33.53 -13.58
CA ASP A 195 3.53 33.78 -12.64
C ASP A 195 3.10 34.88 -11.67
N GLU A 196 3.16 34.62 -10.36
CA GLU A 196 2.95 35.61 -9.31
C GLU A 196 4.08 36.66 -9.24
N LYS A 197 4.77 36.90 -10.36
CA LYS A 197 5.82 37.91 -10.53
C LYS A 197 5.43 38.92 -11.59
N THR A 198 4.55 39.83 -11.21
CA THR A 198 4.64 41.26 -11.57
C THR A 198 4.04 42.08 -10.45
#